data_AF-A0A0M2RTF8-F1
#
_entry.id   AF-A0A0M2RTF8-F1
#
_cell.length_a   1.000
_cell.length_b   1.000
_cell.length_c   1.000
_cell.angle_alpha   90.00
_cell.angle_beta   90.00
_cell.angle_gamma   90.00
#
_symmetry.space_group_name_H-M   'P 1'
#
loop_
_entity.id
_entity.type
_entity.pdbx_description
1 polymer ?
#
loop_
_entity_poly.entity_id
_entity_poly.type
_entity_poly.pdbx_seq_one_letter_code
_entity_poly.pdbx_strand_id
1 'polypeptide(L)'
;MTFLPLAEDDGVPVYPESTPALMEELVAAGLVVDTWHPAAECDFVSSRGLVTETLLQIGVGIGSSAGWYALQSMLRRRTGQVTVRAVVDDGVQRRRVEVTGEAADVVETLETLDPFRSEPS
;
A
#
# COMPACT_ATOMS: atom_id res chain seq x y z
N MET A 1 1.86 -9.85 -2.29
CA MET A 1 1.54 -8.41 -2.46
C MET A 1 2.77 -7.75 -3.03
N THR A 2 2.61 -6.68 -3.82
CA THR A 2 3.77 -6.01 -4.43
C THR A 2 3.71 -4.52 -4.15
N PHE A 3 4.74 -3.92 -3.59
CA PHE A 3 4.85 -2.47 -3.45
C PHE A 3 5.12 -1.83 -4.81
N LEU A 4 4.39 -0.76 -5.11
CA LEU A 4 4.50 0.01 -6.35
C LEU A 4 5.22 1.34 -6.05
N PRO A 5 6.00 1.86 -7.00
CA PRO A 5 6.57 3.19 -6.84
C PRO A 5 5.43 4.23 -6.84
N LEU A 6 5.64 5.33 -6.11
CA LEU A 6 4.69 6.43 -6.07
C LEU A 6 4.93 7.47 -7.16
N ALA A 7 6.16 7.51 -7.66
CA ALA A 7 6.61 8.40 -8.71
C ALA A 7 7.75 7.74 -9.49
N GLU A 8 8.13 8.37 -10.60
CA GLU A 8 9.36 8.10 -11.31
C GLU A 8 10.13 9.42 -11.39
N ASP A 9 11.44 9.39 -11.12
CA ASP A 9 12.34 10.53 -11.25
C ASP A 9 13.43 10.17 -12.27
N ASP A 10 13.45 10.87 -13.40
CA ASP A 10 14.33 10.58 -14.55
C ASP A 10 14.36 9.08 -14.97
N GLY A 11 13.21 8.40 -14.84
CA GLY A 11 13.06 6.98 -15.16
C GLY A 11 13.47 6.02 -14.04
N VAL A 12 13.88 6.53 -12.88
CA VAL A 12 14.12 5.75 -11.66
C VAL A 12 12.82 5.66 -10.85
N PRO A 13 12.33 4.46 -10.54
CA PRO A 13 11.15 4.27 -9.70
C PRO A 13 11.41 4.71 -8.26
N VAL A 14 10.55 5.59 -7.76
CA VAL A 14 10.68 6.19 -6.43
C VAL A 14 9.69 5.57 -5.46
N TYR A 15 10.22 5.00 -4.39
CA TYR A 15 9.48 4.44 -3.27
C TYR A 15 9.59 5.34 -2.03
N PRO A 16 8.57 5.34 -1.15
CA PRO A 16 8.67 5.93 0.18
C PRO A 16 9.83 5.34 0.98
N GLU A 17 10.52 6.18 1.75
CA GLU A 17 11.49 5.75 2.78
C GLU A 17 10.92 4.66 3.72
N SER A 18 9.62 4.71 4.01
CA SER A 18 8.96 3.74 4.90
C SER A 18 8.81 2.34 4.29
N THR A 19 8.97 2.17 2.97
CA THR A 19 8.67 0.91 2.28
C THR A 19 9.42 -0.31 2.83
N PRO A 20 10.75 -0.28 3.09
CA PRO A 20 11.46 -1.44 3.63
C PRO A 20 10.91 -1.91 4.99
N ALA A 21 10.68 -0.98 5.92
CA ALA A 21 10.13 -1.30 7.24
C ALA A 21 8.71 -1.91 7.15
N LEU A 22 7.87 -1.38 6.25
CA LEU A 22 6.54 -1.94 6.00
C LEU A 22 6.61 -3.36 5.43
N MET A 23 7.56 -3.62 4.53
CA MET A 23 7.77 -4.95 3.99
C MET A 23 8.18 -5.93 5.08
N GLU A 24 9.12 -5.57 5.95
CA GLU A 24 9.53 -6.40 7.09
C GLU A 24 8.36 -6.74 8.01
N GLU A 25 7.51 -5.75 8.36
CA GLU A 25 6.30 -5.98 9.17
C GLU A 25 5.35 -7.00 8.53
N LEU A 26 5.17 -6.94 7.20
CA LEU A 26 4.28 -7.83 6.47
C LEU A 26 4.88 -9.24 6.28
N VAL A 27 6.20 -9.34 6.04
CA VAL A 27 6.91 -10.64 6.02
C VAL A 27 6.83 -11.32 7.39
N ALA A 28 7.02 -10.56 8.47
CA ALA A 28 6.89 -11.09 9.84
C ALA A 28 5.46 -11.59 10.14
N ALA A 29 4.45 -11.06 9.44
CA ALA A 29 3.07 -11.54 9.49
C ALA A 29 2.80 -12.76 8.57
N GLY A 30 3.84 -13.32 7.93
CA GLY A 30 3.75 -14.51 7.09
C GLY A 30 3.37 -14.24 5.62
N LEU A 31 3.46 -13.00 5.16
CA LEU A 31 3.10 -12.62 3.80
C LEU A 31 4.31 -12.62 2.87
N VAL A 32 4.07 -13.02 1.63
CA VAL A 32 5.03 -12.80 0.54
C VAL A 32 4.82 -11.39 0.00
N VAL A 33 5.82 -10.54 0.21
CA VAL A 33 5.84 -9.15 -0.27
C VAL A 33 7.14 -8.88 -1.03
N ASP A 34 7.05 -8.06 -2.07
CA ASP A 34 8.19 -7.61 -2.86
C ASP A 34 7.94 -6.21 -3.41
N THR A 35 8.95 -5.54 -3.95
CA THR A 35 8.79 -4.34 -4.77
C THR A 35 8.57 -4.72 -6.23
N TRP A 36 7.87 -3.87 -7.00
CA TRP A 36 7.71 -4.08 -8.45
C TRP A 36 9.05 -4.07 -9.19
N HIS A 37 9.99 -3.25 -8.71
CA HIS A 37 11.35 -3.17 -9.23
C HIS A 37 12.33 -3.76 -8.22
N PRO A 38 13.43 -4.39 -8.65
CA PRO A 38 14.51 -4.80 -7.75
C PRO A 38 15.04 -3.63 -6.92
N ALA A 39 15.42 -3.88 -5.66
CA ALA A 39 15.91 -2.83 -4.75
C ALA A 39 17.17 -2.09 -5.27
N ALA A 40 17.94 -2.71 -6.16
CA ALA A 40 19.12 -2.09 -6.79
C ALA A 40 18.78 -1.11 -7.93
N GLU A 41 17.52 -1.06 -8.34
CA GLU A 41 17.01 -0.28 -9.48
C GLU A 41 16.04 0.83 -9.03
N CYS A 42 15.93 1.09 -7.72
CA CYS A 42 14.98 2.05 -7.19
C CYS A 42 15.57 2.92 -6.07
N ASP A 43 14.96 4.09 -5.90
CA ASP A 43 15.29 5.01 -4.82
C ASP A 43 14.21 5.00 -3.74
N PHE A 44 14.65 5.01 -2.48
CA PHE A 44 13.78 5.20 -1.32
C PHE A 44 13.99 6.61 -0.78
N VAL A 45 13.02 7.49 -1.00
CA VAL A 45 13.17 8.90 -0.63
C VAL A 45 12.07 9.36 0.31
N SER A 46 12.46 10.22 1.23
CA SER A 46 11.55 11.03 2.02
C SER A 46 11.02 12.17 1.16
N SER A 47 9.71 12.24 0.94
CA SER A 47 9.09 13.37 0.23
C SER A 47 9.09 14.60 1.16
N ARG A 48 10.17 15.39 1.11
CA ARG A 48 10.25 16.71 1.77
C ARG A 48 9.48 17.76 0.97
N GLY A 49 8.16 17.65 0.94
CA GLY A 49 7.25 18.76 0.65
C GLY A 49 6.73 19.34 1.97
N LEU A 50 6.53 20.65 2.05
CA LEU A 50 6.17 21.42 3.25
C LEU A 50 4.89 20.96 4.02
N VAL A 51 4.21 19.90 3.59
CA VAL A 51 2.96 19.36 4.17
C VAL A 51 3.04 17.83 4.42
N THR A 52 4.09 17.13 3.97
CA THR A 52 4.16 15.65 3.95
C THR A 52 4.97 15.01 5.07
N GLU A 53 5.49 15.77 6.03
CA GLU A 53 6.37 15.23 7.10
C GLU A 53 5.67 14.21 8.04
N THR A 54 4.35 14.04 7.95
CA THR A 54 3.59 13.07 8.76
C THR A 54 2.70 12.13 7.94
N LEU A 55 2.69 12.24 6.60
CA LEU A 55 1.78 11.49 5.74
C LEU A 55 2.44 10.20 5.25
N LEU A 56 1.97 9.05 5.74
CA LEU A 56 2.40 7.75 5.23
C LEU A 56 1.81 7.52 3.84
N GLN A 57 2.63 7.23 2.84
CA GLN A 57 2.15 6.92 1.48
C GLN A 57 2.46 5.48 1.11
N ILE A 58 1.49 4.77 0.54
CA ILE A 58 1.61 3.34 0.25
C ILE A 58 1.07 3.06 -1.15
N GLY A 59 1.93 2.62 -2.08
CA GLY A 59 1.54 2.05 -3.37
C GLY A 59 1.60 0.53 -3.31
N VAL A 60 0.50 -0.19 -3.56
CA VAL A 60 0.47 -1.66 -3.50
C VAL A 60 -0.38 -2.31 -4.59
N GLY A 61 0.15 -3.35 -5.22
CA GLY A 61 -0.59 -4.33 -6.03
C GLY A 61 -1.05 -5.51 -5.18
N ILE A 62 -2.36 -5.79 -5.19
CA ILE A 62 -3.00 -6.81 -4.35
C ILE A 62 -3.80 -7.76 -5.24
N GLY A 63 -3.29 -8.99 -5.39
CA GLY A 63 -3.97 -10.08 -6.12
C GLY A 63 -4.49 -11.20 -5.20
N SER A 64 -4.55 -10.97 -3.90
CA SER A 64 -5.10 -11.95 -2.94
C SER A 64 -5.74 -11.28 -1.73
N SER A 65 -6.73 -11.96 -1.14
CA SER A 65 -7.42 -11.53 0.07
C SER A 65 -6.48 -11.41 1.27
N ALA A 66 -5.50 -12.30 1.40
CA ALA A 66 -4.48 -12.24 2.45
C ALA A 66 -3.71 -10.91 2.43
N GLY A 67 -3.31 -10.44 1.24
CA GLY A 67 -2.66 -9.14 1.09
C GLY A 67 -3.58 -7.98 1.47
N TRP A 68 -4.85 -8.05 1.08
CA TRP A 68 -5.85 -7.02 1.39
C TRP A 68 -6.09 -6.88 2.90
N TYR A 69 -6.36 -7.98 3.59
CA TYR A 69 -6.62 -7.98 5.03
C TYR A 69 -5.37 -7.64 5.85
N ALA A 70 -4.19 -7.99 5.35
CA ALA A 70 -2.94 -7.59 5.97
C ALA A 70 -2.71 -6.08 5.91
N LEU A 71 -2.99 -5.44 4.76
CA LEU A 71 -2.92 -3.99 4.62
C LEU A 71 -3.83 -3.31 5.65
N GLN A 72 -5.10 -3.74 5.75
CA GLN A 72 -6.01 -3.21 6.75
C GLN A 72 -5.48 -3.40 8.18
N SER A 73 -5.01 -4.61 8.51
CA SER A 73 -4.49 -4.92 9.85
C SER A 73 -3.25 -4.09 10.20
N MET A 74 -2.38 -3.85 9.23
CA MET A 74 -1.23 -2.96 9.38
C MET A 74 -1.67 -1.53 9.64
N LEU A 75 -2.65 -1.01 8.88
CA LEU A 75 -3.17 0.34 9.04
C LEU A 75 -3.93 0.54 10.38
N ARG A 76 -4.64 -0.47 10.87
CA ARG A 76 -5.31 -0.43 12.20
C ARG A 76 -4.34 -0.20 13.37
N ARG A 77 -3.05 -0.55 13.19
CA ARG A 77 -2.00 -0.33 14.21
C ARG A 77 -1.35 1.05 14.10
N ARG A 78 -1.71 1.83 13.09
CA ARG A 78 -1.13 3.15 12.81
C ARG A 78 -2.09 4.26 13.25
N THR A 79 -1.50 5.43 13.48
CA THR A 79 -2.24 6.66 13.75
C THR A 79 -1.70 7.74 12.82
N GLY A 80 -2.52 8.75 12.54
CA GLY A 80 -2.18 9.85 11.66
C GLY A 80 -2.60 9.63 10.21
N GLN A 81 -2.24 10.63 9.40
CA GLN A 81 -2.64 10.71 8.01
C GLN A 81 -1.92 9.65 7.16
N VAL A 82 -2.68 9.00 6.29
CA VAL A 82 -2.18 8.01 5.33
C VAL A 82 -2.86 8.17 3.97
N THR A 83 -2.09 7.97 2.91
CA THR A 83 -2.56 7.80 1.54
C THR A 83 -2.25 6.38 1.08
N VAL A 84 -3.28 5.64 0.69
CA VAL A 84 -3.18 4.29 0.13
C VAL A 84 -3.57 4.33 -1.34
N ARG A 85 -2.66 3.92 -2.21
CA ARG A 85 -2.87 3.67 -3.64
C ARG A 85 -2.79 2.17 -3.89
N ALA A 86 -3.93 1.52 -3.98
CA ALA A 86 -4.03 0.09 -4.24
C ALA A 86 -4.43 -0.20 -5.68
N VAL A 87 -3.70 -1.08 -6.35
CA VAL A 87 -4.13 -1.73 -7.59
C VAL A 87 -4.63 -3.11 -7.21
N VAL A 88 -5.93 -3.33 -7.35
CA VAL A 88 -6.57 -4.60 -7.06
C VAL A 88 -6.78 -5.35 -8.36
N ASP A 89 -6.45 -6.64 -8.35
CA ASP A 89 -6.74 -7.58 -9.42
C ASP A 89 -7.55 -8.74 -8.84
N ASP A 90 -8.84 -8.83 -9.18
CA ASP A 90 -9.74 -9.90 -8.73
C ASP A 90 -9.79 -11.09 -9.71
N GLY A 91 -8.92 -11.09 -10.73
CA GLY A 91 -8.87 -12.10 -11.79
C GLY A 91 -9.87 -11.86 -12.93
N VAL A 92 -10.83 -10.94 -12.77
CA VAL A 92 -11.79 -10.53 -13.80
C VAL A 92 -11.51 -9.10 -14.27
N GLN A 93 -11.20 -8.20 -13.33
CA GLN A 93 -10.92 -6.81 -13.60
C GLN A 93 -9.80 -6.29 -12.69
N ARG A 94 -8.93 -5.47 -13.31
CA ARG A 94 -7.97 -4.64 -12.57
C ARG A 94 -8.58 -3.28 -12.28
N ARG A 95 -8.63 -2.90 -11.01
CA ARG A 95 -9.13 -1.58 -10.56
C ARG A 95 -8.10 -0.85 -9.71
N ARG A 96 -8.14 0.47 -9.76
CA ARG A 96 -7.30 1.34 -8.94
C ARG A 96 -8.15 1.99 -7.85
N VAL A 97 -7.63 2.00 -6.63
CA VAL A 97 -8.24 2.58 -5.45
C VAL A 97 -7.22 3.55 -4.85
N GLU A 98 -7.63 4.80 -4.64
CA GLU A 98 -6.84 5.80 -3.92
C GLU A 98 -7.68 6.37 -2.78
N VAL A 99 -7.18 6.25 -1.55
CA VAL A 99 -7.86 6.72 -0.34
C VAL A 99 -6.86 7.50 0.49
N THR A 100 -7.25 8.69 0.95
CA THR A 100 -6.44 9.53 1.85
C THR A 100 -7.28 9.96 3.03
N GLY A 101 -6.71 9.90 4.23
CA GLY A 101 -7.37 10.34 5.47
C GLY A 101 -6.63 9.85 6.71
N GLU A 102 -7.27 9.91 7.86
CA GLU A 102 -6.76 9.25 9.07
C GLU A 102 -6.73 7.74 8.88
N ALA A 103 -5.74 7.06 9.48
CA ALA A 103 -5.56 5.63 9.33
C ALA A 103 -6.82 4.80 9.63
N ALA A 104 -7.61 5.20 10.62
CA ALA A 104 -8.88 4.55 10.95
C ALA A 104 -9.92 4.70 9.81
N ASP A 105 -10.12 5.92 9.31
CA ASP A 105 -11.07 6.22 8.22
C ASP A 105 -10.67 5.52 6.91
N VAL A 106 -9.36 5.44 6.65
CA VAL A 106 -8.84 4.70 5.49
C VAL A 106 -9.12 3.21 5.63
N VAL A 107 -8.96 2.61 6.82
CA VAL A 107 -9.32 1.21 7.06
C VAL A 107 -10.81 0.96 6.80
N GLU A 108 -11.69 1.79 7.37
CA GLU A 108 -13.14 1.67 7.15
C GLU A 108 -13.48 1.74 5.66
N THR A 109 -12.87 2.67 4.93
CA THR A 109 -13.05 2.79 3.48
C THR A 109 -12.58 1.52 2.76
N LEU A 110 -11.41 0.97 3.11
CA LEU A 110 -10.91 -0.27 2.51
C LEU A 110 -11.79 -1.49 2.84
N GLU A 111 -12.45 -1.54 3.99
CA GLU A 111 -13.43 -2.59 4.31
C GLU A 111 -14.66 -2.51 3.40
N THR A 112 -15.15 -1.29 3.12
CA THR A 112 -16.28 -1.11 2.18
C THR A 112 -15.92 -1.47 0.75
N LEU A 113 -14.67 -1.21 0.37
CA LEU A 113 -14.14 -1.49 -0.96
C LEU A 113 -13.63 -2.92 -1.11
N ASP A 114 -13.85 -3.83 -0.16
CA ASP A 114 -13.25 -5.17 -0.18
C ASP A 114 -13.61 -5.97 -1.46
N PRO A 115 -12.65 -6.23 -2.36
CA PRO A 115 -12.87 -7.00 -3.58
C PRO A 115 -13.06 -8.49 -3.35
N PHE A 116 -12.68 -8.98 -2.17
CA PHE A 116 -12.70 -10.40 -1.83
C PHE A 116 -13.87 -10.76 -0.92
N ARG A 117 -14.72 -9.77 -0.58
CA ARG A 117 -15.94 -10.00 0.18
C ARG A 117 -16.93 -10.74 -0.71
N SER A 118 -17.15 -12.02 -0.44
CA SER A 118 -18.24 -12.77 -1.06
C SER A 118 -19.57 -12.06 -0.76
N GLU A 119 -20.36 -11.75 -1.79
CA GLU A 119 -21.77 -11.38 -1.57
C GLU A 119 -22.45 -12.51 -0.80
N PRO A 120 -23.33 -12.20 0.18
CA PRO A 120 -24.15 -13.23 0.80
C PRO A 120 -24.99 -13.91 -0.29
N SER A 121 -24.79 -15.21 -0.46
CA SER A 121 -25.59 -16.07 -1.35
C SER A 121 -27.04 -16.20 -0.88
#